data_AF-A0A0U3PCI0-F1
#
_entry.id   AF-A0A0U3PCI0-F1
#
_cell.length_a   1.000
_cell.length_b   1.000
_cell.length_c   1.000
_cell.angle_alpha   90.00
_cell.angle_beta   90.00
_cell.angle_gamma   90.00
#
_symmetry.space_group_name_H-M   'P 1'
#
loop_
_entity.id
_entity.type
_entity.pdbx_description
1 polymer ?
#
loop_
_entity_poly.entity_id
_entity_poly.type
_entity_poly.pdbx_seq_one_letter_code
_entity_poly.pdbx_strand_id
1 'polypeptide(L)'
;MKIENGYNQYMNAVRQNKDHAQSRGLSPKIEPTEKEESVQVTISDAAKKLSQAKTTETRQADIEVIKKSVLDGTYSVSPEKIAKNMITAMNAQRK
;
A
#
# COMPACT_ATOMS: atom_id res chain seq x y z
N MET A 1 12.16 -4.84 -53.97
CA MET A 1 11.87 -4.52 -52.55
C MET A 1 11.77 -5.83 -51.78
N LYS A 2 12.67 -6.08 -50.83
CA LYS A 2 12.64 -7.28 -49.96
C LYS A 2 12.01 -6.87 -48.62
N ILE A 3 10.86 -7.44 -48.29
CA ILE A 3 10.21 -7.25 -46.99
C ILE A 3 10.82 -8.30 -46.07
N GLU A 4 11.79 -7.92 -45.24
CA GLU A 4 12.39 -8.84 -44.27
C GLU A 4 11.49 -8.98 -43.02
N ASN A 5 10.97 -10.19 -42.85
CA ASN A 5 10.70 -10.99 -41.64
C ASN A 5 10.71 -10.35 -40.22
N GLY A 6 10.21 -9.13 -40.04
CA GLY A 6 10.05 -8.50 -38.71
C GLY A 6 9.17 -9.32 -37.75
N TYR A 7 8.22 -10.09 -38.29
CA TYR A 7 7.37 -10.98 -37.51
C TYR A 7 8.17 -12.09 -36.79
N ASN A 8 9.19 -12.65 -37.45
CA ASN A 8 10.02 -13.69 -36.85
C ASN A 8 10.93 -13.12 -35.75
N GLN A 9 11.40 -11.88 -35.91
CA GLN A 9 12.16 -11.19 -34.86
C GLN A 9 11.31 -10.95 -33.60
N TYR A 10 10.07 -10.50 -33.77
CA TYR A 10 9.14 -10.32 -32.66
C TYR A 10 8.85 -11.64 -31.93
N MET A 11 8.57 -12.72 -32.66
CA MET A 11 8.32 -14.04 -32.07
C MET A 11 9.53 -14.58 -31.30
N ASN A 12 10.75 -14.33 -31.78
CA ASN A 12 11.98 -14.76 -31.09
C ASN A 12 12.22 -13.95 -29.80
N ALA A 13 11.97 -12.65 -29.80
CA ALA A 13 12.09 -11.81 -28.60
C ALA A 13 11.10 -12.22 -27.50
N VAL A 14 9.86 -12.59 -27.87
CA VAL A 14 8.85 -13.06 -26.91
C VAL A 14 9.23 -14.42 -26.31
N ARG A 15 9.84 -15.32 -27.09
CA ARG A 15 10.31 -16.63 -26.62
C ARG A 15 11.49 -16.51 -25.66
N GLN A 16 12.50 -15.72 -26.00
CA GLN A 16 13.66 -15.49 -25.12
C GLN A 16 13.25 -14.90 -23.76
N ASN A 17 12.26 -14.00 -23.72
CA ASN A 17 11.78 -13.43 -22.46
C ASN A 17 11.03 -14.45 -21.56
N LYS A 18 10.47 -15.53 -22.12
CA LYS A 18 9.85 -16.59 -21.31
C LYS A 18 10.87 -17.53 -20.69
N ASP A 19 11.96 -17.82 -21.39
CA ASP A 19 12.98 -18.76 -20.91
C ASP A 19 13.88 -18.17 -19.80
N HIS A 20 13.92 -16.83 -19.65
CA HIS A 20 14.63 -16.16 -18.56
C HIS A 20 13.83 -16.00 -17.26
N ALA A 21 12.58 -16.49 -17.20
CA ALA A 21 11.79 -16.47 -15.97
C ALA A 21 12.24 -17.51 -14.92
N GLN A 22 13.18 -18.40 -15.26
CA GLN A 22 13.75 -19.40 -14.36
C GLN A 22 15.26 -19.21 -14.12
N SER A 23 15.67 -18.07 -13.57
CA SER A 23 16.88 -18.06 -12.76
C SER A 23 16.89 -16.89 -11.78
N ARG A 24 16.69 -17.22 -10.51
CA ARG A 24 17.50 -16.80 -9.36
C ARG A 24 16.71 -17.11 -8.10
N GLY A 25 16.80 -18.37 -7.69
CA GLY A 25 16.75 -18.71 -6.28
C GLY A 25 17.94 -18.03 -5.60
N LEU A 26 17.79 -16.76 -5.28
CA LEU A 26 18.60 -16.08 -4.28
C LEU A 26 17.87 -16.35 -2.96
N SER A 27 18.20 -17.47 -2.32
CA SER A 27 17.92 -17.64 -0.91
C SER A 27 18.74 -16.56 -0.19
N PRO A 28 18.14 -15.54 0.45
CA PRO A 28 18.90 -14.79 1.42
C PRO A 28 19.23 -15.79 2.53
N LYS A 29 20.52 -16.04 2.75
CA LYS A 29 20.99 -16.61 4.01
C LYS A 29 20.64 -15.56 5.06
N ILE A 30 19.45 -15.67 5.63
CA ILE A 30 19.02 -14.89 6.78
C ILE A 30 19.85 -15.43 7.94
N GLU A 31 20.92 -14.74 8.28
CA GLU A 31 21.54 -14.95 9.58
C GLU A 31 20.46 -14.69 10.65
N PRO A 32 20.30 -15.56 11.65
CA PRO A 32 19.36 -15.31 12.71
C PRO A 32 19.86 -14.11 13.49
N THR A 33 19.33 -12.92 13.18
CA THR A 33 19.32 -11.80 14.11
C THR A 33 18.74 -12.33 15.41
N GLU A 34 19.54 -12.32 16.46
CA GLU A 34 19.12 -12.67 17.81
C GLU A 34 17.81 -11.92 18.08
N LYS A 35 16.74 -12.69 18.28
CA LYS A 35 15.44 -12.12 18.62
C LYS A 35 15.58 -11.59 20.03
N GLU A 36 15.85 -10.29 20.17
CA GLU A 36 15.60 -9.60 21.42
C GLU A 36 14.17 -9.95 21.85
N GLU A 37 14.03 -10.50 23.06
CA GLU A 37 12.72 -10.83 23.62
C GLU A 37 11.91 -9.54 23.69
N SER A 38 10.95 -9.40 22.77
CA SER A 38 10.05 -8.27 22.77
C SER A 38 9.26 -8.29 24.08
N VAL A 39 9.48 -7.30 24.93
CA VAL A 39 8.74 -7.14 26.19
C VAL A 39 7.26 -6.97 25.85
N GLN A 40 6.49 -8.03 26.07
CA GLN A 40 5.08 -8.08 25.73
C GLN A 40 4.28 -7.39 26.84
N VAL A 41 4.01 -6.09 26.67
CA VAL A 41 3.24 -5.32 27.64
C VAL A 41 1.76 -5.72 27.52
N THR A 42 1.23 -6.35 28.58
CA THR A 42 -0.16 -6.80 28.66
C THR A 42 -1.09 -5.62 28.96
N ILE A 43 -1.63 -5.00 27.90
CA ILE A 43 -2.64 -3.94 28.02
C ILE A 43 -3.97 -4.56 28.50
N SER A 44 -4.53 -4.01 29.57
CA SER A 44 -5.83 -4.40 30.12
C SER A 44 -6.94 -4.37 29.06
N ASP A 45 -7.86 -5.33 29.10
CA ASP A 45 -8.99 -5.43 28.17
C ASP A 45 -9.91 -4.20 28.24
N ALA A 46 -10.01 -3.55 29.39
CA ALA A 46 -10.74 -2.29 29.53
C ALA A 46 -10.09 -1.15 28.72
N ALA A 47 -8.75 -1.08 28.73
CA ALA A 47 -8.01 -0.07 27.96
C ALA A 47 -8.12 -0.31 26.45
N LYS A 48 -8.11 -1.58 26.00
CA LYS A 48 -8.36 -1.92 24.59
C LYS A 48 -9.76 -1.51 24.14
N LYS A 49 -10.78 -1.82 24.95
CA LYS A 49 -12.18 -1.44 24.67
C LYS A 49 -12.38 0.08 24.62
N LEU A 50 -11.78 0.83 25.56
CA LEU A 50 -11.82 2.29 25.56
C LEU A 50 -11.19 2.91 24.31
N SER A 51 -10.05 2.37 23.85
CA SER A 51 -9.40 2.82 22.62
C SER A 51 -10.31 2.60 21.40
N GLN A 52 -10.89 1.42 21.28
CA GLN A 52 -11.81 1.09 20.18
C GLN A 52 -13.09 1.94 20.18
N ALA A 53 -13.66 2.21 21.37
CA ALA A 53 -14.85 3.05 21.52
C ALA A 53 -14.56 4.52 21.10
N LYS A 54 -13.46 5.10 21.60
CA LYS A 54 -13.05 6.48 21.24
C LYS A 54 -12.82 6.65 19.75
N THR A 55 -12.28 5.65 19.08
CA THR A 55 -11.99 5.68 17.64
C THR A 55 -13.27 5.61 16.80
N THR A 56 -14.32 4.97 17.31
CA THR A 56 -15.57 4.77 16.57
C THR A 56 -16.50 5.99 16.66
N GLU A 57 -16.67 6.55 17.85
CA GLU A 57 -17.59 7.69 18.07
C GLU A 57 -17.12 8.98 17.39
N THR A 58 -15.83 9.28 17.49
CA THR A 58 -15.24 10.47 16.84
C THR A 58 -15.36 10.41 15.31
N ARG A 59 -15.13 9.22 14.74
CA ARG A 59 -15.20 9.00 13.29
C ARG A 59 -16.61 9.16 12.73
N GLN A 60 -17.65 8.79 13.48
CA GLN A 60 -19.03 8.92 13.02
C GLN A 60 -19.49 10.37 12.95
N ALA A 61 -19.19 11.18 13.97
CA ALA A 61 -19.50 12.60 13.99
C ALA A 61 -18.80 13.36 12.85
N ASP A 62 -17.53 13.04 12.59
CA ASP A 62 -16.76 13.67 11.50
C ASP A 62 -17.36 13.34 10.12
N ILE A 63 -17.83 12.11 9.91
CA ILE A 63 -18.43 11.69 8.64
C ILE A 63 -19.74 12.44 8.36
N GLU A 64 -20.58 12.66 9.35
CA GLU A 64 -21.85 13.37 9.17
C GLU A 64 -21.64 14.84 8.82
N VAL A 65 -20.66 15.50 9.46
CA VAL A 65 -20.29 16.88 9.15
C VAL A 65 -19.76 17.00 7.72
N ILE A 66 -18.90 16.06 7.31
CA ILE A 66 -18.38 16.02 5.93
C ILE A 66 -19.53 15.83 4.94
N LYS A 67 -20.43 14.86 5.18
CA LYS A 67 -21.58 14.61 4.31
C LYS A 67 -22.45 15.86 4.14
N LYS A 68 -22.74 16.58 5.22
CA LYS A 68 -23.50 17.84 5.17
C LYS A 68 -22.76 18.88 4.32
N SER A 69 -21.47 19.12 4.57
CA SER A 69 -20.70 20.11 3.80
C SER A 69 -20.61 19.78 2.30
N VAL A 70 -20.61 18.49 1.93
CA VAL A 70 -20.63 18.06 0.53
C VAL A 70 -22.00 18.34 -0.10
N LEU A 71 -23.09 18.03 0.60
CA LEU A 71 -24.45 18.32 0.12
C LEU A 71 -24.71 19.82 -0.01
N ASP A 72 -24.21 20.60 0.94
CA ASP A 72 -24.32 22.06 0.96
C ASP A 72 -23.36 22.74 -0.03
N GLY A 73 -22.49 21.97 -0.72
CA GLY A 73 -21.52 22.47 -1.70
C GLY A 73 -20.38 23.30 -1.10
N THR A 74 -20.24 23.32 0.23
CA THR A 74 -19.20 24.06 0.95
C THR A 74 -17.92 23.25 1.16
N TYR A 75 -17.92 21.97 0.79
CA TYR A 75 -16.75 21.11 0.89
C TYR A 75 -15.69 21.47 -0.17
N SER A 76 -14.60 22.10 0.28
CA SER A 76 -13.49 22.49 -0.59
C SER A 76 -12.54 21.32 -0.87
N VAL A 77 -12.42 20.94 -2.14
CA VAL A 77 -11.44 19.95 -2.60
C VAL A 77 -10.16 20.67 -3.05
N SER A 78 -9.02 20.30 -2.47
CA SER A 78 -7.70 20.83 -2.86
C SER A 78 -6.86 19.73 -3.53
N PRO A 79 -6.41 19.91 -4.78
CA PRO A 79 -5.52 18.96 -5.45
C PRO A 79 -4.23 18.70 -4.68
N GLU A 80 -3.66 19.74 -4.06
CA GLU A 80 -2.43 19.64 -3.26
C GLU A 80 -2.62 18.74 -2.03
N LYS A 81 -3.75 18.87 -1.33
CA LYS A 81 -4.07 18.02 -0.18
C LYS A 81 -4.22 16.55 -0.60
N ILE A 82 -4.84 16.30 -1.76
CA ILE A 82 -5.00 14.94 -2.30
C ILE A 82 -3.63 14.34 -2.63
N ALA A 83 -2.81 15.06 -3.40
CA ALA A 83 -1.49 14.59 -3.80
C ALA A 83 -0.58 14.29 -2.59
N LYS A 84 -0.58 15.19 -1.59
CA LYS A 84 0.16 14.99 -0.35
C LYS A 84 -0.28 13.72 0.38
N ASN A 85 -1.58 13.52 0.54
CA ASN A 85 -2.12 12.35 1.23
C ASN A 85 -1.81 11.04 0.48
N MET A 86 -1.82 11.06 -0.86
CA MET A 86 -1.43 9.90 -1.67
C MET A 86 0.03 9.52 -1.43
N ILE A 87 0.95 10.49 -1.47
CA ILE A 87 2.37 10.24 -1.21
C ILE A 87 2.58 9.71 0.22
N THR A 88 1.90 10.30 1.20
CA THR A 88 1.97 9.83 2.59
C THR A 88 1.48 8.39 2.72
N ALA A 89 0.38 8.03 2.08
CA ALA A 89 -0.16 6.66 2.09
C ALA A 89 0.80 5.66 1.42
N MET A 90 1.39 6.02 0.27
CA MET A 90 2.40 5.20 -0.42
C MET A 90 3.64 4.98 0.45
N ASN A 91 4.08 5.99 1.18
CA ASN A 91 5.23 5.88 2.09
C ASN A 91 4.91 5.02 3.32
N ALA A 92 3.69 5.09 3.85
CA ALA A 92 3.26 4.26 4.97
C ALA A 92 3.16 2.77 4.61
N GLN A 93 2.77 2.44 3.37
CA GLN A 93 2.73 1.05 2.88
C GLN A 93 4.10 0.42 2.63
N ARG A 94 5.15 1.24 2.50
CA ARG A 94 6.53 0.78 2.26
C ARG A 94 7.29 0.47 3.55
N LYS A 95 6.75 0.83 4.71
CA LYS A 95 7.24 0.43 6.03
C LYS A 95 6.61 -0.89 6.44
#